data_AF-A0A2E8SDT6-F1
#
_entry.id   AF-A0A2E8SDT6-F1
#
_cell.length_a   1.000
_cell.length_b   1.000
_cell.length_c   1.000
_cell.angle_alpha   90.00
_cell.angle_beta   90.00
_cell.angle_gamma   90.00
#
_symmetry.space_group_name_H-M   'P 1'
#
loop_
_entity.id
_entity.type
_entity.pdbx_description
1 polymer ?
#
loop_
_entity_poly.entity_id
_entity_poly.type
_entity_poly.pdbx_seq_one_letter_code
_entity_poly.pdbx_strand_id
1 'polypeptide(L)'
;MKKHNFSAGPCILPDVVMQQAAQAVQELDGSGLSLIEISHRSDAFIEIMDKACSLALKLLGLTGKGYKALFLQGGASTQFLATAYNLLENKGAYLNTGTWSTKAIKEAKLLGEVVEVASSADA
;
A
#
# COMPACT_ATOMS: atom_id res chain seq x y z
N MET A 1 13.50 -28.56 -11.37
CA MET A 1 12.63 -27.67 -12.17
C MET A 1 12.31 -26.43 -11.35
N LYS A 2 12.51 -25.22 -11.89
CA LYS A 2 12.10 -23.99 -11.20
C LYS A 2 10.57 -23.94 -11.18
N LYS A 3 9.96 -23.75 -10.00
CA LYS A 3 8.50 -23.58 -9.90
C LYS A 3 8.15 -22.19 -10.42
N HIS A 4 7.20 -22.12 -11.36
CA HIS A 4 6.63 -20.85 -11.82
C HIS A 4 5.34 -20.60 -11.04
N ASN A 5 5.28 -19.49 -10.31
CA ASN A 5 4.10 -19.10 -9.53
C ASN A 5 3.38 -17.94 -10.26
N PHE A 6 2.17 -18.24 -10.75
CA PHE A 6 1.28 -17.30 -11.45
C PHE A 6 0.15 -16.76 -10.56
N SER A 7 0.33 -16.80 -9.23
CA SER A 7 -0.63 -16.26 -8.26
C SER A 7 -0.94 -14.79 -8.55
N ALA A 8 -2.22 -14.43 -8.47
CA ALA A 8 -2.69 -13.04 -8.57
C ALA A 8 -2.38 -12.21 -7.31
N GLY A 9 -2.05 -12.87 -6.20
CA GLY A 9 -1.78 -12.24 -4.91
C GLY A 9 -1.86 -13.26 -3.76
N PRO A 10 -0.83 -13.42 -2.93
CA PRO A 10 0.48 -12.75 -2.99
C PRO A 10 1.33 -13.21 -4.20
N CYS A 11 2.16 -12.30 -4.72
CA CYS A 11 3.01 -12.51 -5.90
C CYS A 11 4.45 -12.88 -5.53
N ILE A 12 5.25 -13.35 -6.51
CA ILE A 12 6.67 -13.66 -6.31
C ILE A 12 7.47 -12.37 -6.06
N LEU A 13 8.31 -12.36 -5.03
CA LEU A 13 9.33 -11.34 -4.81
C LEU A 13 10.62 -11.69 -5.56
N PRO A 14 11.39 -10.70 -6.05
CA PRO A 14 12.72 -10.95 -6.61
C PRO A 14 13.64 -11.65 -5.60
N ASP A 15 14.46 -12.60 -6.07
CA ASP A 15 15.32 -13.42 -5.20
C ASP A 15 16.26 -12.56 -4.32
N VAL A 16 16.77 -11.46 -4.87
CA VAL A 16 17.63 -10.51 -4.13
C VAL A 16 16.90 -9.86 -2.94
N VAL A 17 15.61 -9.54 -3.09
CA VAL A 17 14.81 -8.95 -2.02
C VAL A 17 14.58 -9.96 -0.91
N MET A 18 14.27 -11.21 -1.27
CA MET A 18 14.10 -12.30 -0.30
C MET A 18 15.38 -12.55 0.51
N GLN A 19 16.53 -12.55 -0.15
CA GLN A 19 17.83 -12.76 0.51
C GLN A 19 18.18 -11.61 1.46
N GLN A 20 18.04 -10.35 1.01
CA GLN A 20 18.34 -9.18 1.84
C GLN A 20 17.38 -9.05 3.02
N ALA A 21 16.08 -9.29 2.81
CA ALA A 21 15.11 -9.27 3.90
C ALA A 21 15.39 -10.35 4.95
N ALA A 22 15.77 -11.56 4.53
CA ALA A 22 16.14 -12.64 5.44
C ALA A 22 17.39 -12.30 6.27
N GLN A 23 18.40 -11.68 5.64
CA GLN A 23 19.60 -11.20 6.33
C GLN A 23 19.25 -10.12 7.35
N ALA A 24 18.46 -9.11 6.98
CA ALA A 24 18.05 -8.04 7.89
C ALA A 24 17.27 -8.53 9.11
N VAL A 25 16.49 -9.60 8.97
CA VAL A 25 15.80 -10.25 10.11
C VAL A 25 16.79 -10.97 11.02
N GLN A 26 17.91 -11.48 10.50
CA GLN A 26 18.96 -12.07 11.35
C GLN A 26 19.82 -11.00 12.02
N GLU A 27 20.23 -9.98 11.26
CA GLU A 27 21.09 -8.90 11.69
C GLU A 27 20.89 -7.72 10.72
N LEU A 28 20.58 -6.53 11.25
CA LEU A 28 20.32 -5.34 10.47
C LEU A 28 21.60 -4.52 10.29
N ASP A 29 22.15 -4.54 9.08
CA ASP A 29 23.16 -3.59 8.59
C ASP A 29 24.39 -3.40 9.51
N GLY A 30 24.83 -4.47 10.21
CA GLY A 30 25.97 -4.43 11.13
C GLY A 30 25.68 -3.81 12.50
N SER A 31 24.41 -3.57 12.85
CA SER A 31 23.98 -3.08 14.16
C SER A 31 24.15 -4.10 15.29
N GLY A 32 24.27 -5.39 14.96
CA GLY A 32 24.25 -6.49 15.92
C GLY A 32 22.86 -6.78 16.49
N LEU A 33 21.80 -6.18 15.93
CA LEU A 33 20.41 -6.36 16.31
C LEU A 33 19.58 -6.81 15.11
N SER A 34 18.50 -7.55 15.33
CA SER A 34 17.54 -7.88 14.29
C SER A 34 16.69 -6.66 13.88
N LEU A 35 16.30 -6.58 12.60
CA LEU A 35 15.31 -5.62 12.12
C LEU A 35 14.00 -5.64 12.93
N ILE A 36 13.59 -6.80 13.45
CA ILE A 36 12.33 -6.92 14.22
C ILE A 36 12.51 -6.67 15.73
N GLU A 37 13.72 -6.39 16.19
CA GLU A 37 14.04 -6.05 17.58
C GLU A 37 14.27 -4.54 17.78
N ILE A 38 14.51 -3.79 16.71
CA ILE A 38 14.74 -2.35 16.81
C ILE A 38 13.44 -1.56 17.04
N SER A 39 13.54 -0.48 17.81
CA SER A 39 12.43 0.44 18.03
C SER A 39 12.04 1.16 16.75
N HIS A 40 10.75 1.31 16.48
CA HIS A 40 10.24 2.16 15.39
C HIS A 40 10.59 3.65 15.54
N ARG A 41 11.19 4.05 16.67
CA ARG A 41 11.65 5.41 16.95
C ARG A 41 13.17 5.54 16.94
N SER A 42 13.91 4.45 16.71
CA SER A 42 15.37 4.53 16.59
C SER A 42 15.75 5.22 15.29
N ASP A 43 16.91 5.87 15.28
CA ASP A 43 17.45 6.50 14.06
C ASP A 43 17.53 5.50 12.90
N ALA A 44 17.95 4.25 13.19
CA ALA A 44 18.00 3.17 12.21
C ALA A 44 16.63 2.90 11.55
N PHE A 45 15.52 2.85 12.31
CA PHE A 45 14.20 2.63 11.72
C PHE A 45 13.68 3.87 10.97
N ILE A 46 13.94 5.06 11.52
CA ILE A 46 13.56 6.33 10.88
C ILE A 46 14.22 6.44 9.50
N GLU A 47 15.52 6.14 9.40
CA GLU A 47 16.24 6.13 8.13
C GLU A 47 15.64 5.15 7.11
N ILE A 48 15.25 3.95 7.54
CA ILE A 48 14.56 2.96 6.70
C ILE A 48 13.26 3.55 6.14
N MET A 49 12.44 4.15 7.00
CA MET A 49 11.15 4.71 6.61
C MET A 49 11.28 5.94 5.72
N ASP A 50 12.21 6.85 6.01
CA ASP A 50 12.49 8.03 5.20
C ASP A 50 12.96 7.63 3.80
N LYS A 51 13.86 6.64 3.72
CA LYS A 51 14.31 6.08 2.45
C LYS A 51 13.16 5.42 1.69
N ALA A 52 12.32 4.62 2.35
CA ALA A 52 11.17 3.96 1.72
C ALA A 52 10.17 4.99 1.15
N CYS A 53 9.82 6.02 1.93
CA CYS A 53 8.93 7.10 1.50
C CYS A 53 9.51 7.90 0.32
N SER A 54 10.80 8.26 0.39
CA SER A 54 11.49 8.99 -0.67
C SER A 54 11.55 8.19 -1.97
N LEU A 55 11.90 6.90 -1.89
CA LEU A 55 11.95 6.01 -3.05
C LEU A 55 10.58 5.81 -3.69
N ALA A 56 9.51 5.65 -2.91
CA ALA A 56 8.15 5.52 -3.45
C ALA A 56 7.76 6.74 -4.31
N LEU A 57 8.00 7.95 -3.82
CA LEU A 57 7.72 9.17 -4.57
C LEU A 57 8.61 9.31 -5.80
N LYS A 58 9.91 8.96 -5.68
CA LYS A 58 10.87 9.03 -6.79
C LYS A 58 10.49 8.07 -7.93
N LEU A 59 10.17 6.81 -7.60
CA LEU A 59 9.82 5.78 -8.60
C LEU A 59 8.54 6.13 -9.37
N LEU A 60 7.60 6.82 -8.73
CA LEU A 60 6.36 7.28 -9.36
C LEU A 60 6.49 8.66 -10.03
N GLY A 61 7.66 9.30 -9.97
CA GLY A 61 7.87 10.64 -10.53
C GLY A 61 7.05 11.73 -9.84
N LEU A 62 6.79 11.58 -8.53
CA LEU A 62 5.97 12.49 -7.70
C LEU A 62 6.80 13.40 -6.80
N THR A 63 8.14 13.28 -6.82
CA THR A 63 9.04 14.15 -6.05
C THR A 63 8.77 15.63 -6.33
N GLY A 64 8.55 16.41 -5.27
CA GLY A 64 8.29 17.86 -5.37
C GLY A 64 6.90 18.24 -5.89
N LYS A 65 5.99 17.29 -6.13
CA LYS A 65 4.65 17.55 -6.70
C LYS A 65 3.55 17.73 -5.65
N GLY A 66 3.91 17.97 -4.39
CA GLY A 66 2.94 18.13 -3.29
C GLY A 66 2.35 16.81 -2.73
N TYR A 67 2.81 15.65 -3.21
CA TYR A 67 2.38 14.35 -2.70
C TYR A 67 3.17 13.91 -1.46
N LYS A 68 2.53 13.10 -0.61
CA LYS A 68 3.14 12.44 0.55
C LYS A 68 2.97 10.93 0.43
N ALA A 69 4.00 10.17 0.77
CA ALA A 69 3.93 8.71 0.88
C ALA A 69 3.58 8.34 2.32
N LEU A 70 2.60 7.44 2.49
CA LEU A 70 2.21 6.87 3.79
C LEU A 70 2.30 5.35 3.70
N PHE A 71 2.92 4.72 4.70
CA PHE A 71 2.91 3.26 4.87
C PHE A 71 1.93 2.91 5.98
N LEU A 72 0.81 2.28 5.61
CA LEU A 72 -0.32 2.04 6.50
C LEU A 72 -0.65 0.54 6.57
N GLN A 73 -1.09 0.08 7.74
CA GLN A 73 -1.61 -1.27 7.95
C GLN A 73 -3.06 -1.42 7.46
N GLY A 74 -3.57 -2.66 7.41
CA GLY A 74 -4.97 -2.97 7.07
C GLY A 74 -5.24 -3.27 5.58
N GLY A 75 -4.27 -3.03 4.70
CA GLY A 75 -4.39 -3.33 3.28
C GLY A 75 -5.45 -2.49 2.56
N ALA A 76 -5.65 -2.76 1.26
CA ALA A 76 -6.53 -1.94 0.40
C ALA A 76 -7.99 -1.90 0.91
N SER A 77 -8.50 -3.01 1.45
CA SER A 77 -9.88 -3.10 1.94
C SER A 77 -10.17 -2.10 3.06
N THR A 78 -9.23 -1.90 4.01
CA THR A 78 -9.38 -0.86 5.04
C THR A 78 -9.33 0.54 4.42
N GLN A 79 -8.51 0.74 3.39
CA GLN A 79 -8.36 2.04 2.76
C GLN A 79 -9.58 2.45 1.91
N PHE A 80 -10.42 1.51 1.47
CA PHE A 80 -11.70 1.85 0.83
C PHE A 80 -12.58 2.72 1.75
N LEU A 81 -12.70 2.31 3.01
CA LEU A 81 -13.43 3.07 4.02
C LEU A 81 -12.67 4.33 4.44
N ALA A 82 -11.35 4.21 4.68
CA ALA A 82 -10.54 5.35 5.14
C ALA A 82 -10.50 6.50 4.12
N THR A 83 -10.46 6.19 2.81
CA THR A 83 -10.50 7.20 1.75
C THR A 83 -11.81 7.99 1.81
N ALA A 84 -12.95 7.30 1.96
CA ALA A 84 -14.24 7.98 2.12
C ALA A 84 -14.27 8.81 3.40
N TYR A 85 -13.82 8.29 4.55
CA TYR A 85 -13.77 9.06 5.81
C TYR A 85 -12.97 10.37 5.72
N ASN A 86 -11.89 10.40 4.94
CA ASN A 86 -11.00 11.55 4.87
C ASN A 86 -11.37 12.54 3.76
N LEU A 87 -11.96 12.06 2.66
CA LEU A 87 -12.13 12.85 1.43
C LEU A 87 -13.60 13.02 0.99
N LEU A 88 -14.51 12.18 1.46
CA LEU A 88 -15.93 12.31 1.14
C LEU A 88 -16.53 13.38 2.04
N GLU A 89 -17.09 14.43 1.43
CA GLU A 89 -17.95 15.37 2.15
C GLU A 89 -19.36 14.77 2.26
N ASN A 90 -20.26 15.12 1.34
CA ASN A 90 -21.64 14.62 1.34
C ASN A 90 -21.93 13.67 0.18
N LYS A 91 -21.18 13.79 -0.93
CA LYS A 91 -21.44 13.11 -2.19
C LYS A 91 -20.16 12.83 -2.97
N GLY A 92 -20.02 11.62 -3.53
CA GLY A 92 -18.84 11.21 -4.30
C GLY A 92 -19.19 10.42 -5.57
N ALA A 93 -18.44 10.64 -6.64
CA ALA A 93 -18.60 9.92 -7.91
C ALA A 93 -17.63 8.74 -7.99
N TYR A 94 -18.12 7.58 -8.44
CA TYR A 94 -17.35 6.35 -8.59
C TYR A 94 -17.56 5.71 -9.97
N LEU A 95 -16.47 5.16 -10.53
CA LEU A 95 -16.50 4.31 -11.73
C LEU A 95 -16.43 2.85 -11.29
N ASN A 96 -17.43 2.04 -11.65
CA ASN A 96 -17.50 0.64 -11.23
C ASN A 96 -17.09 -0.32 -12.36
N THR A 97 -15.85 -0.79 -12.34
CA THR A 97 -15.29 -1.64 -13.40
C THR A 97 -14.99 -3.07 -12.93
N GLY A 98 -15.56 -3.50 -11.81
CA GLY A 98 -15.41 -4.86 -11.31
C GLY A 98 -15.31 -4.99 -9.79
N THR A 99 -14.74 -6.10 -9.34
CA THR A 99 -14.78 -6.55 -7.94
C THR A 99 -14.25 -5.52 -6.93
N TRP A 100 -13.14 -4.83 -7.23
CA TRP A 100 -12.51 -3.92 -6.28
C TRP A 100 -13.23 -2.58 -6.18
N SER A 101 -13.66 -1.99 -7.30
CA SER A 101 -14.48 -0.78 -7.30
C SER A 101 -15.84 -1.02 -6.63
N THR A 102 -16.47 -2.18 -6.86
CA THR A 102 -17.72 -2.58 -6.19
C THR A 102 -17.55 -2.62 -4.66
N LYS A 103 -16.43 -3.18 -4.18
CA LYS A 103 -16.12 -3.20 -2.74
C LYS A 103 -15.87 -1.79 -2.19
N ALA A 104 -15.16 -0.93 -2.92
CA ALA A 104 -14.94 0.45 -2.50
C ALA A 104 -16.24 1.26 -2.40
N ILE A 105 -17.13 1.13 -3.40
CA ILE A 105 -18.45 1.75 -3.42
C ILE A 105 -19.30 1.29 -2.22
N LYS A 106 -19.25 0.00 -1.89
CA LYS A 106 -19.97 -0.55 -0.74
C LYS A 106 -19.57 0.16 0.57
N GLU A 107 -18.26 0.33 0.81
CA GLU A 107 -17.78 1.00 2.02
C GLU A 107 -18.11 2.50 2.03
N ALA A 108 -17.98 3.19 0.89
CA ALA A 108 -18.27 4.63 0.80
C ALA A 108 -19.74 4.98 1.04
N LYS A 109 -20.68 4.10 0.64
CA LYS A 109 -22.13 4.26 0.88
C LYS A 109 -22.51 4.30 2.37
N LEU A 110 -21.61 3.86 3.26
CA LEU A 110 -21.83 3.96 4.71
C LEU A 110 -21.69 5.39 5.24
N LEU A 111 -21.01 6.28 4.49
CA LEU A 111 -20.63 7.61 4.97
C LEU A 111 -21.30 8.76 4.21
N GLY A 112 -21.82 8.53 3.01
CA GLY A 112 -22.48 9.57 2.23
C GLY A 112 -23.10 9.09 0.94
N GLU A 113 -23.56 10.02 0.12
CA GLU A 113 -24.14 9.70 -1.18
C GLU A 113 -23.05 9.25 -2.15
N VAL A 114 -23.25 8.10 -2.81
CA VAL A 114 -22.37 7.61 -3.87
C VAL A 114 -23.12 7.57 -5.17
N VAL A 115 -22.59 8.26 -6.18
CA VAL A 115 -23.10 8.20 -7.56
C VAL A 115 -22.17 7.32 -8.38
N GLU A 116 -22.69 6.19 -8.86
CA GLU A 116 -22.02 5.38 -9.86
C GLU A 116 -22.20 6.06 -11.22
N VAL A 117 -21.13 6.67 -11.75
CA VAL A 117 -21.19 7.50 -12.97
C VAL A 117 -20.89 6.71 -14.25
N ALA A 118 -20.28 5.53 -14.14
CA ALA A 118 -20.19 4.54 -15.21
C ALA A 118 -19.94 3.15 -14.62
N SER A 119 -20.36 2.12 -15.35
CA SER A 119 -20.23 0.72 -14.95
C SER A 119 -19.81 -0.17 -16.12
N SER A 120 -18.98 -1.18 -15.86
CA SER A 120 -18.70 -2.26 -16.81
C SER A 120 -19.56 -3.50 -16.55
N ALA A 121 -20.57 -3.41 -15.68
CA ALA A 121 -21.43 -4.56 -15.34
C ALA A 121 -22.31 -5.03 -16.51
N ASP A 122 -22.65 -4.10 -17.41
CA ASP A 122 -23.51 -4.35 -18.58
C ASP A 122 -22.73 -4.46 -19.90
N ALA A 123 -21.39 -4.48 -19.85
CA ALA A 123 -20.51 -4.57 -21.01
C ALA A 123 -20.27 -6.01 -21.48
#